data_AF-A0A9E2XPJ3-F1
#
_entry.id   AF-A0A9E2XPJ3-F1
#
_cell.length_a   1.000
_cell.length_b   1.000
_cell.length_c   1.000
_cell.angle_alpha   90.00
_cell.angle_beta   90.00
_cell.angle_gamma   90.00
#
_symmetry.space_group_name_H-M   'P 1'
#
loop_
_entity.id
_entity.type
_entity.pdbx_description
1 polymer ?
#
loop_
_entity_poly.entity_id
_entity_poly.type
_entity_poly.pdbx_seq_one_letter_code
_entity_poly.pdbx_strand_id
1 'polypeptide(L)'
;MAKPEFTVQVAVQPLPEETRPERGVWAYRYSITIKNTGDTTAQLIGRHWRIFDARGRMQSVDGLAVVGHQPLLAPGQQFQYSSWAQIETPQGSMRGKFLCVTEAAEVFYTEVAEFALSDTSALH
;
A
#
# COMPACT_ATOMS: atom_id res chain seq x y z
N MET A 1 -16.56 -21.68 10.39
CA MET A 1 -15.23 -21.18 10.81
C MET A 1 -15.20 -19.70 10.47
N ALA A 2 -14.61 -18.87 11.33
CA ALA A 2 -14.42 -17.45 11.01
C ALA A 2 -13.54 -17.31 9.75
N LYS A 3 -13.85 -16.34 8.92
CA LYS A 3 -13.17 -16.03 7.66
C LYS A 3 -12.60 -14.61 7.75
N PRO A 4 -11.40 -14.42 8.30
CA PRO A 4 -10.73 -13.12 8.29
C PRO A 4 -10.32 -12.76 6.86
N GLU A 5 -10.69 -11.55 6.43
CA GLU A 5 -10.39 -11.09 5.08
C GLU A 5 -10.40 -9.57 5.01
N PHE A 6 -9.31 -8.98 4.54
CA PHE A 6 -9.29 -7.57 4.16
C PHE A 6 -9.18 -7.46 2.64
N THR A 7 -9.86 -6.48 2.07
CA THR A 7 -9.66 -6.04 0.68
C THR A 7 -8.93 -4.71 0.67
N VAL A 8 -8.14 -4.48 -0.37
CA VAL A 8 -7.32 -3.29 -0.50
C VAL A 8 -7.61 -2.62 -1.84
N GLN A 9 -7.82 -1.30 -1.78
CA GLN A 9 -7.91 -0.44 -2.95
C GLN A 9 -6.79 0.60 -2.88
N VAL A 10 -6.19 0.89 -4.02
CA VAL A 10 -5.08 1.84 -4.13
C VAL A 10 -5.39 2.87 -5.20
N ALA A 11 -5.19 4.14 -4.86
CA ALA A 11 -5.19 5.25 -5.80
C ALA A 11 -3.81 5.91 -5.80
N VAL A 12 -3.26 6.17 -6.98
CA VAL A 12 -1.93 6.75 -7.15
C VAL A 12 -2.03 8.08 -7.88
N GLN A 13 -1.22 9.05 -7.47
CA GLN A 13 -1.12 10.36 -8.08
C GLN A 13 0.35 10.78 -8.16
N PRO A 14 0.84 11.32 -9.29
CA PRO A 14 2.12 11.99 -9.34
C PRO A 14 2.19 13.15 -8.33
N LEU A 15 3.40 13.46 -7.85
CA LEU A 15 3.70 14.66 -7.06
C LEU A 15 4.71 15.52 -7.84
N PRO A 16 4.27 16.36 -8.80
CA PRO A 16 5.14 17.21 -9.60
C PRO A 16 6.04 18.12 -8.74
N GLU A 17 5.51 18.62 -7.62
CA GLU A 17 6.21 19.49 -6.68
C GLU A 17 7.41 18.82 -6.00
N GLU A 18 7.40 17.50 -5.83
CA GLU A 18 8.49 16.69 -5.25
C GLU A 18 9.33 15.96 -6.32
N THR A 19 8.93 16.06 -7.59
CA THR A 19 9.62 15.44 -8.72
C THR A 19 10.74 16.35 -9.21
N ARG A 20 11.92 15.77 -9.43
CA ARG A 20 13.14 16.44 -9.91
C ARG A 20 13.74 15.61 -11.06
N PRO A 21 13.20 15.72 -12.29
CA PRO A 21 13.62 14.90 -13.42
C PRO A 21 15.12 15.04 -13.73
N GLU A 22 15.68 16.22 -13.53
CA GLU A 22 17.11 16.53 -13.71
C GLU A 22 18.02 15.79 -12.72
N ARG A 23 17.45 15.33 -11.59
CA ARG A 23 18.12 14.48 -10.59
C ARG A 23 17.71 13.02 -10.67
N GLY A 24 16.87 12.66 -11.65
CA GLY A 24 16.30 11.33 -11.79
C GLY A 24 15.34 10.95 -10.65
N VAL A 25 14.75 11.92 -9.94
CA VAL A 25 13.82 11.64 -8.82
C VAL A 25 12.39 11.87 -9.27
N TRP A 26 11.55 10.84 -9.14
CA TRP A 26 10.13 10.88 -9.47
C TRP A 26 9.32 10.51 -8.23
N ALA A 27 8.40 11.37 -7.84
CA ALA A 27 7.63 11.22 -6.60
C ALA A 27 6.15 10.94 -6.89
N TYR A 28 5.59 10.01 -6.12
CA TYR A 28 4.18 9.60 -6.23
C TYR A 28 3.55 9.50 -4.86
N ARG A 29 2.34 10.04 -4.73
CA ARG A 29 1.46 9.80 -3.60
C ARG A 29 0.60 8.59 -3.89
N TYR A 30 0.47 7.71 -2.91
CA TYR A 30 -0.48 6.61 -2.96
C TYR A 30 -1.42 6.70 -1.76
N SER A 31 -2.71 6.50 -2.02
CA SER A 31 -3.76 6.41 -1.02
C SER A 31 -4.29 4.99 -1.00
N ILE A 32 -4.23 4.36 0.17
CA ILE A 32 -4.65 2.97 0.36
C ILE A 32 -5.87 2.94 1.26
N THR A 33 -6.92 2.29 0.78
CA THR A 33 -8.13 1.98 1.54
C THR A 33 -8.13 0.49 1.83
N ILE A 34 -8.15 0.15 3.12
CA ILE A 34 -8.26 -1.21 3.62
C ILE A 34 -9.66 -1.38 4.18
N LYS A 35 -10.41 -2.36 3.68
CA LYS A 35 -11.75 -2.68 4.18
C LYS A 35 -11.78 -4.09 4.71
N ASN A 36 -12.32 -4.27 5.91
CA ASN A 36 -12.63 -5.59 6.42
C ASN A 36 -13.87 -6.14 5.70
N THR A 37 -13.66 -7.16 4.87
CA THR A 37 -14.70 -7.87 4.12
C THR A 37 -14.93 -9.29 4.64
N GLY A 38 -14.18 -9.68 5.67
CA GLY A 38 -14.40 -10.90 6.42
C GLY A 38 -15.56 -10.79 7.39
N ASP A 39 -15.72 -11.83 8.20
CA ASP A 39 -16.80 -11.96 9.19
C ASP A 39 -16.33 -11.78 10.65
N THR A 40 -15.05 -11.46 10.85
CA THR A 40 -14.43 -11.26 12.17
C THR A 40 -13.62 -9.97 12.22
N THR A 41 -13.53 -9.38 13.42
CA THR A 41 -12.70 -8.21 13.68
C THR A 41 -11.23 -8.59 13.57
N ALA A 42 -10.44 -7.73 12.93
CA ALA A 42 -9.00 -7.92 12.81
C ALA A 42 -8.24 -6.60 12.87
N GLN A 43 -6.97 -6.68 13.25
CA GLN A 43 -6.06 -5.56 13.36
C GLN A 43 -4.94 -5.66 12.32
N LEU A 44 -4.64 -4.54 11.67
CA LEU A 44 -3.43 -4.41 10.86
C LEU A 44 -2.23 -4.12 11.77
N ILE A 45 -1.21 -4.97 11.71
CA ILE A 45 -0.03 -4.89 12.58
C ILE A 45 1.18 -4.28 11.87
N GLY A 46 1.39 -4.62 10.59
CA GLY A 46 2.55 -4.17 9.84
C GLY A 46 2.40 -4.35 8.33
N ARG A 47 3.43 -3.92 7.60
CA ARG A 47 3.46 -3.89 6.14
C ARG A 47 4.82 -4.30 5.61
N HIS A 48 4.81 -4.99 4.47
CA HIS A 48 5.98 -5.27 3.65
C HIS A 48 5.70 -4.75 2.24
N TRP A 49 6.57 -3.89 1.73
CA TRP A 49 6.49 -3.36 0.37
C TRP A 49 7.68 -3.81 -0.47
N ARG A 50 7.41 -4.04 -1.75
CA ARG A 50 8.41 -4.16 -2.81
C ARG A 50 8.12 -3.09 -3.85
N ILE A 51 9.11 -2.26 -4.10
CA ILE A 51 9.06 -1.13 -5.03
C ILE A 51 10.00 -1.45 -6.19
N PHE A 52 9.49 -1.40 -7.40
CA PHE A 52 10.23 -1.67 -8.63
C PHE A 52 10.33 -0.39 -9.45
N ASP A 53 11.53 -0.03 -9.87
CA ASP A 53 11.72 0.99 -10.90
C ASP A 53 11.66 0.38 -12.31
N ALA A 54 11.58 1.20 -13.35
CA ALA A 54 11.50 0.72 -14.73
C ALA A 54 12.77 0.01 -15.22
N ARG A 55 13.88 0.10 -14.46
CA ARG A 55 15.15 -0.58 -14.76
C ARG A 55 15.24 -1.94 -14.06
N GLY A 56 14.18 -2.36 -13.36
CA GLY A 56 14.12 -3.63 -12.64
C GLY A 56 14.83 -3.61 -11.29
N ARG A 57 15.25 -2.44 -10.78
CA ARG A 57 15.78 -2.34 -9.42
C ARG A 57 14.64 -2.47 -8.43
N MET A 58 14.85 -3.34 -7.45
CA MET A 58 13.88 -3.62 -6.40
C MET A 58 14.37 -3.07 -5.07
N GLN A 59 13.49 -2.37 -4.36
CA GLN A 59 13.69 -1.95 -2.99
C GLN A 59 12.59 -2.58 -2.11
N SER A 60 12.99 -3.07 -0.94
CA SER A 60 12.05 -3.59 0.06
C SER A 60 11.93 -2.63 1.24
N VAL A 61 10.71 -2.37 1.68
CA VAL A 61 10.42 -1.55 2.85
C VAL A 61 9.54 -2.32 3.81
N ASP A 62 10.07 -2.62 4.98
CA ASP A 62 9.35 -3.24 6.09
C ASP A 62 9.03 -2.19 7.15
N GLY A 63 7.85 -2.30 7.76
CA GLY A 63 7.48 -1.40 8.84
C GLY A 63 6.33 -1.92 9.68
N LEU A 64 6.39 -1.64 10.98
CA LEU A 64 5.22 -1.76 11.85
C LEU A 64 4.23 -0.63 11.55
N ALA A 65 2.97 -0.91 11.84
CA ALA A 65 1.85 -0.01 11.60
C ALA A 65 1.70 0.38 10.12
N VAL A 66 0.77 1.29 9.83
CA VAL A 66 0.68 2.09 8.59
C VAL A 66 0.62 3.54 9.01
N VAL A 67 1.60 4.34 8.60
CA VAL A 67 1.73 5.76 8.99
C VAL A 67 1.59 6.01 10.51
N GLY A 68 2.04 5.07 11.35
CA GLY A 68 1.94 5.15 12.81
C GLY A 68 0.63 4.59 13.41
N HIS A 69 -0.31 4.13 12.59
CA HIS A 69 -1.58 3.54 13.03
C HIS A 69 -1.64 2.02 12.84
N GLN A 70 -2.23 1.33 13.80
CA GLN A 70 -2.57 -0.11 13.73
C GLN A 70 -4.09 -0.27 13.84
N PRO A 71 -4.85 0.00 12.76
CA PRO A 71 -6.31 0.04 12.82
C PRO A 71 -6.88 -1.34 13.17
N LEU A 72 -7.78 -1.35 14.15
CA LEU A 72 -8.67 -2.47 14.46
C LEU A 72 -9.98 -2.25 13.69
N LEU A 73 -10.33 -3.17 12.80
CA LEU A 73 -11.46 -3.04 11.89
C LEU A 73 -12.47 -4.16 12.15
N ALA A 74 -13.68 -3.80 12.57
CA ALA A 74 -14.81 -4.71 12.59
C ALA A 74 -15.28 -5.03 11.15
N PRO A 75 -16.03 -6.12 10.93
CA PRO A 75 -16.61 -6.43 9.62
C PRO A 75 -17.33 -5.23 9.00
N GLY A 76 -17.01 -4.92 7.75
CA GLY A 76 -17.57 -3.79 7.01
C GLY A 76 -16.88 -2.44 7.25
N GLN A 77 -16.05 -2.30 8.29
CA GLN A 77 -15.29 -1.07 8.54
C GLN A 77 -14.10 -0.94 7.57
N GLN A 78 -13.67 0.31 7.38
CA GLN A 78 -12.53 0.64 6.54
C GLN A 78 -11.62 1.68 7.19
N PHE A 79 -10.35 1.62 6.82
CA PHE A 79 -9.34 2.61 7.16
C PHE A 79 -8.65 3.06 5.88
N GLN A 80 -8.45 4.37 5.75
CA GLN A 80 -7.74 4.96 4.62
C GLN A 80 -6.55 5.76 5.12
N TYR A 81 -5.42 5.63 4.43
CA TYR A 81 -4.26 6.47 4.66
C TYR A 81 -3.60 6.85 3.34
N SER A 82 -2.84 7.95 3.37
CA SER A 82 -2.01 8.39 2.25
C SER A 82 -0.55 8.42 2.69
N SER A 83 0.33 8.00 1.79
CA SER A 83 1.78 8.15 1.92
C SER A 83 2.37 8.39 0.53
N TRP A 84 3.68 8.40 0.42
CA TRP A 84 4.36 8.69 -0.83
C TRP A 84 5.64 7.87 -0.96
N ALA A 85 6.09 7.71 -2.20
CA ALA A 85 7.32 7.01 -2.56
C ALA A 85 8.07 7.80 -3.63
N GLN A 86 9.39 7.65 -3.63
CA GLN A 86 10.27 8.12 -4.69
C GLN A 86 10.89 6.94 -5.42
N ILE A 87 10.97 7.06 -6.74
CA ILE A 87 11.67 6.11 -7.61
C ILE A 87 12.58 6.86 -8.57
N GLU A 88 13.56 6.14 -9.11
CA GLU A 88 14.60 6.72 -9.97
C GLU A 88 14.23 6.78 -11.47
N THR A 89 12.97 6.49 -11.80
CA THR A 89 12.47 6.42 -13.17
C THR A 89 11.06 7.04 -13.26
N PRO A 90 10.64 7.54 -14.45
CA PRO A 90 9.31 8.15 -14.64
C PRO A 90 8.12 7.20 -14.49
N GLN A 91 8.40 5.90 -14.39
CA GLN A 91 7.42 4.87 -14.15
C GLN A 91 8.03 3.77 -13.28
N GLY A 92 7.19 3.07 -12.53
CA GLY A 92 7.56 1.92 -11.72
C GLY A 92 6.32 1.19 -11.23
N SER A 93 6.49 0.29 -10.27
CA SER A 93 5.39 -0.39 -9.62
C SER A 93 5.65 -0.65 -8.15
N MET A 94 4.58 -0.84 -7.40
CA MET A 94 4.62 -1.27 -6.01
C MET A 94 3.68 -2.45 -5.81
N ARG A 95 4.10 -3.40 -4.99
CA ARG A 95 3.26 -4.48 -4.46
C ARG A 95 3.69 -4.80 -3.05
N GLY A 96 2.82 -5.43 -2.28
CA GLY A 96 3.15 -5.69 -0.89
C GLY A 96 2.12 -6.55 -0.21
N LYS A 97 2.23 -6.62 1.11
CA LYS A 97 1.25 -7.29 1.96
C LYS A 97 1.18 -6.65 3.33
N PHE A 98 0.01 -6.74 3.93
CA PHE A 98 -0.21 -6.43 5.33
C PHE A 98 -0.14 -7.69 6.18
N LEU A 99 0.47 -7.56 7.35
CA LEU A 99 0.39 -8.53 8.43
C LEU A 99 -0.80 -8.16 9.31
N CYS A 100 -1.75 -9.07 9.46
CA CYS A 100 -2.97 -8.85 10.21
C CYS A 100 -3.17 -9.94 11.26
N VAL A 101 -3.88 -9.59 12.33
CA VAL A 101 -4.18 -10.50 13.46
C VAL A 101 -5.64 -10.36 13.86
N THR A 102 -6.34 -11.47 14.06
CA THR A 102 -7.74 -11.50 14.55
C THR A 102 -7.80 -11.36 16.07
N GLU A 103 -8.99 -11.13 16.64
CA GLU A 103 -9.18 -11.14 18.10
C GLU A 103 -8.85 -12.48 18.75
N ALA A 104 -8.92 -13.58 17.98
CA ALA A 104 -8.52 -14.92 18.41
C ALA A 104 -7.00 -15.16 18.28
N ALA A 105 -6.21 -14.11 18.03
CA ALA A 105 -4.77 -14.17 17.77
C ALA A 105 -4.36 -15.02 16.55
N GLU A 106 -5.27 -15.22 15.59
CA GLU A 106 -4.93 -15.85 14.32
C GLU A 106 -4.25 -14.86 13.39
N VAL A 107 -3.11 -15.25 12.84
CA VAL A 107 -2.34 -14.43 11.89
C VAL A 107 -2.83 -14.70 10.48
N PHE A 108 -3.05 -13.65 9.70
CA PHE A 108 -3.28 -13.74 8.27
C PHE A 108 -2.57 -12.61 7.52
N TYR A 109 -2.41 -12.80 6.21
CA TYR A 109 -1.82 -11.81 5.32
C TYR A 109 -2.85 -11.30 4.33
N THR A 110 -2.80 -10.01 4.05
CA THR A 110 -3.59 -9.38 3.00
C THR A 110 -2.65 -8.85 1.94
N GLU A 111 -2.71 -9.45 0.75
CA GLU A 111 -1.92 -9.01 -0.39
C GLU A 111 -2.42 -7.66 -0.91
N VAL A 112 -1.48 -6.79 -1.25
CA VAL A 112 -1.73 -5.61 -2.05
C VAL A 112 -1.23 -5.90 -3.45
N ALA A 113 -2.19 -6.03 -4.37
CA ALA A 113 -1.91 -6.26 -5.78
C ALA A 113 -0.95 -5.20 -6.34
N GLU A 114 -0.19 -5.59 -7.35
CA GLU A 114 0.74 -4.67 -7.99
C GLU A 114 0.01 -3.49 -8.63
N PHE A 115 0.47 -2.28 -8.32
CA PHE A 115 -0.06 -1.05 -8.88
C PHE A 115 1.07 -0.20 -9.47
N ALA A 116 0.76 0.49 -10.56
CA ALA A 116 1.70 1.35 -11.26
C ALA A 116 1.96 2.66 -10.51
N LEU A 117 3.23 3.05 -10.45
CA LEU A 117 3.67 4.39 -10.13
C LEU A 117 3.95 5.11 -11.45
N SER A 118 2.96 5.78 -12.01
CA SER A 118 3.10 6.48 -13.29
C SER A 118 2.12 7.64 -13.37
N ASP A 119 2.40 8.59 -14.25
CA ASP A 119 1.41 9.58 -14.63
C ASP A 119 0.44 8.97 -15.66
N THR A 120 -0.68 8.43 -15.17
CA THR A 120 -1.77 7.93 -16.03
C THR A 120 -2.67 9.04 -16.55
N SER A 121 -2.52 10.28 -16.10
CA SER A 121 -3.31 11.42 -16.61
C SER A 121 -2.88 11.85 -18.02
N ALA A 122 -1.73 11.37 -18.50
CA ALA A 122 -1.24 11.59 -19.86
C ALA A 122 -1.88 10.68 -20.94
N LEU A 123 -2.83 9.80 -20.59
CA LEU A 123 -3.47 8.85 -21.51
C LEU A 123 -4.89 9.26 -21.98
N HIS A 124 -5.34 10.48 -21.67
CA HIS A 124 -6.64 11.02 -22.11
C HIS A 124 -6.50 12.25 -23.01
#